data_AF-A0A1A8XTJ9-F1
#
_entry.id   AF-A0A1A8XTJ9-F1
#
_cell.length_a   1.000
_cell.length_b   1.000
_cell.length_c   1.000
_cell.angle_alpha   90.00
_cell.angle_beta   90.00
_cell.angle_gamma   90.00
#
_symmetry.space_group_name_H-M   'P 1'
#
loop_
_entity.id
_entity.type
_entity.pdbx_description
1 polymer ?
#
loop_
_entity_poly.entity_id
_entity_poly.type
_entity_poly.pdbx_seq_one_letter_code
_entity_poly.pdbx_strand_id
1 'polypeptide(L)' 'MSDAVTTKYCIKCRQTKAAHDFHKLTKSKDGLQGYCKECNTAAAMGYFDKEKTARRLARQKKRADND' A
#
# COMPACT_ATOMS: atom_id res chain seq x y z
N MET A 1 -21.42 -6.48 -16.68
CA MET A 1 -20.57 -7.27 -15.77
C MET A 1 -19.34 -6.44 -15.51
N SER A 2 -19.30 -5.75 -14.37
CA SER A 2 -18.25 -4.79 -14.06
C SER A 2 -17.06 -5.57 -13.52
N ASP A 3 -16.00 -5.72 -14.31
CA ASP A 3 -14.75 -6.34 -13.89
C ASP A 3 -14.13 -5.50 -12.77
N ALA A 4 -14.48 -5.86 -11.53
CA ALA A 4 -13.87 -5.28 -10.35
C ALA A 4 -12.39 -5.65 -10.40
N VAL A 5 -11.53 -4.63 -10.56
CA VAL A 5 -10.08 -4.80 -10.45
C VAL A 5 -9.82 -5.38 -9.06
N THR A 6 -9.40 -6.65 -9.00
CA THR A 6 -9.09 -7.36 -7.75
C THR A 6 -7.64 -7.17 -7.36
N THR A 7 -6.75 -6.98 -8.35
CA THR A 7 -5.32 -6.77 -8.15
C THR A 7 -4.77 -5.71 -9.10
N LYS A 8 -3.70 -5.02 -8.70
CA LYS A 8 -3.04 -3.98 -9.46
C LYS A 8 -1.53 -4.03 -9.22
N TYR A 9 -0.77 -3.70 -10.26
CA TYR A 9 0.69 -3.61 -10.18
C TYR A 9 1.14 -2.26 -9.61
N CYS A 10 2.03 -2.30 -8.61
CA CYS A 10 2.64 -1.11 -8.03
C CYS A 10 3.95 -0.76 -8.76
N ILE A 11 4.03 0.44 -9.36
CA ILE A 11 5.22 0.88 -10.09
C ILE A 11 6.44 1.18 -9.19
N LYS A 12 6.22 1.40 -7.88
CA LYS A 12 7.30 1.74 -6.93
C LYS A 12 8.02 0.51 -6.38
N CYS A 13 7.27 -0.46 -5.83
CA CYS A 13 7.86 -1.70 -5.31
C CYS A 13 7.88 -2.85 -6.33
N ARG A 14 7.30 -2.65 -7.52
CA ARG A 14 7.24 -3.63 -8.61
C ARG A 14 6.57 -4.96 -8.23
N GLN A 15 5.56 -4.88 -7.36
CA GLN A 15 4.75 -6.02 -6.92
C GLN A 15 3.29 -5.86 -7.33
N THR A 16 2.64 -6.97 -7.67
CA THR A 16 1.19 -7.05 -7.80
C THR A 16 0.57 -7.20 -6.43
N LYS A 17 -0.37 -6.31 -6.09
CA LYS A 17 -1.08 -6.31 -4.80
C LYS A 17 -2.58 -6.24 -5.01
N ALA A 18 -3.36 -6.48 -3.96
CA ALA A 18 -4.80 -6.37 -4.05
C ALA A 18 -5.22 -4.91 -4.32
N ALA A 19 -6.30 -4.70 -5.06
CA ALA A 19 -6.80 -3.37 -5.39
C ALA A 19 -7.11 -2.52 -4.15
N HIS A 20 -7.51 -3.15 -3.04
CA HIS A 20 -7.73 -2.48 -1.76
C HIS A 20 -6.44 -1.93 -1.12
N ASP A 21 -5.26 -2.38 -1.56
CA ASP A 21 -3.96 -1.86 -1.15
C ASP A 21 -3.56 -0.59 -1.91
N PHE A 22 -4.43 -0.04 -2.76
CA PHE A 22 -4.20 1.21 -3.48
C PHE A 22 -5.19 2.28 -3.01
N HIS A 23 -4.75 3.55 -3.02
CA HIS A 23 -5.66 4.66 -2.76
C HIS A 23 -6.55 4.91 -3.98
N LYS A 24 -7.80 5.29 -3.74
CA LYS A 24 -8.72 5.72 -4.80
C LYS A 24 -8.18 6.98 -5.47
N LEU A 25 -8.21 6.98 -6.80
CA LEU A 25 -7.77 8.10 -7.61
C LEU A 25 -8.73 8.27 -8.78
N THR A 26 -9.71 9.14 -8.63
CA THR A 26 -10.81 9.35 -9.61
C THR A 26 -10.33 9.75 -11.01
N LYS A 27 -9.16 10.40 -11.10
CA LYS A 27 -8.53 10.77 -12.38
C LYS A 27 -7.85 9.61 -13.13
N SER A 28 -7.75 8.43 -12.52
CA SER A 28 -7.15 7.26 -13.17
C SER A 28 -8.20 6.39 -13.86
N LYS A 29 -7.84 5.74 -14.96
CA LYS A 29 -8.74 4.90 -15.77
C LYS A 29 -9.41 3.78 -14.96
N ASP A 30 -8.72 3.26 -13.95
CA ASP A 30 -9.20 2.19 -13.08
C ASP A 30 -9.59 2.67 -11.68
N GLY A 31 -9.63 3.99 -11.45
CA GLY A 31 -10.03 4.58 -10.18
C GLY A 31 -9.04 4.36 -9.03
N LEU A 32 -7.82 3.87 -9.28
CA LEU A 32 -6.78 3.56 -8.29
C LEU A 32 -5.43 4.18 -8.67
N GLN A 33 -4.68 4.69 -7.68
CA GLN A 33 -3.35 5.26 -7.93
C GLN A 33 -2.33 4.19 -8.40
N GLY A 34 -1.26 4.60 -9.11
CA GLY A 34 -0.27 3.67 -9.68
C GLY A 34 0.70 2.98 -8.70
N TYR A 35 0.65 3.28 -7.40
CA TYR A 35 1.50 2.69 -6.37
C TYR A 35 0.70 2.35 -5.12
N CYS A 36 1.10 1.31 -4.39
CA CYS A 36 0.35 0.85 -3.23
C CYS A 36 0.41 1.85 -2.05
N LYS A 37 -0.50 1.71 -1.09
CA LYS A 37 -0.59 2.48 0.16
C LYS A 37 0.70 2.41 0.96
N GLU A 38 1.34 1.24 0.97
CA GLU A 38 2.67 1.08 1.55
C GLU A 38 3.71 1.96 0.87
N CYS A 39 3.78 1.97 -0.47
CA CYS A 39 4.69 2.84 -1.20
C CYS A 39 4.33 4.32 -1.09
N ASN A 40 3.05 4.65 -0.84
CA ASN A 40 2.62 6.01 -0.54
C ASN A 40 3.16 6.46 0.82
N THR A 41 3.00 5.60 1.82
CA THR A 41 3.52 5.80 3.18
C THR A 41 5.05 5.82 3.16
N ALA A 42 5.68 4.93 2.40
CA ALA A 42 7.11 4.81 2.27
C ALA A 42 7.73 5.96 1.47
N ALA A 43 6.98 6.62 0.59
CA ALA A 43 7.44 7.83 -0.08
C ALA A 43 7.47 9.04 0.87
N ALA A 44 6.55 9.11 1.84
CA ALA A 44 6.74 9.99 3.00
C ALA A 44 7.96 9.56 3.85
N MET A 45 8.34 8.28 3.80
CA MET A 45 9.54 7.67 4.39
C MET A 45 10.79 7.63 3.50
N GLY A 46 10.83 8.37 2.39
CA GLY A 46 12.13 8.82 1.86
C GLY A 46 12.91 9.64 2.91
N TYR A 47 12.21 10.11 3.94
CA TYR A 47 12.72 10.74 5.16
C TYR A 47 12.82 9.82 6.40
N PHE A 48 12.34 8.56 6.37
CA PHE A 48 12.25 7.75 7.59
C PHE A 48 13.07 6.47 7.52
N ASP A 49 14.08 6.47 8.39
CA ASP A 49 14.89 5.37 8.86
C ASP A 49 14.21 3.98 8.84
N LYS A 50 14.91 3.01 8.21
CA LYS A 50 14.47 1.62 8.04
C LYS A 50 14.21 0.91 9.37
N GLU A 51 14.95 1.24 10.42
CA GLU A 51 14.80 0.65 11.75
C GLU A 51 13.47 1.04 12.40
N LYS A 52 13.08 2.30 12.25
CA LYS A 52 11.84 2.85 12.82
C LYS A 52 10.60 2.24 12.17
N THR A 53 10.67 1.99 10.85
CA THR A 53 9.61 1.35 10.07
C THR A 53 9.44 -0.11 10.49
N ALA A 54 10.54 -0.86 10.64
CA ALA A 54 10.52 -2.24 11.13
C ALA A 54 9.89 -2.34 12.54
N ARG A 55 10.25 -1.43 13.45
CA ARG A 55 9.68 -1.39 14.81
C ARG A 55 8.18 -1.10 14.83
N ARG A 56 7.69 -0.23 13.95
CA ARG A 56 6.25 0.11 13.86
C ARG A 56 5.44 -1.05 13.29
N LEU A 57 5.94 -1.72 12.25
CA LEU A 57 5.34 -2.93 11.70
C LEU A 57 5.24 -4.04 12.76
N ALA A 58 6.32 -4.25 13.53
CA ALA A 58 6.32 -5.23 14.62
C ALA A 58 5.26 -4.93 15.69
N ARG A 59 5.02 -3.64 16.02
CA ARG A 59 3.97 -3.23 16.97
C ARG A 59 2.56 -3.39 16.43
N GLN A 60 2.36 -3.08 15.15
CA GLN A 60 1.05 -3.22 14.51
C GLN A 60 0.63 -4.69 14.44
N LYS A 61 1.58 -5.57 14.11
CA LYS A 61 1.38 -7.02 14.13
C LYS A 61 0.93 -7.51 15.52
N LYS A 62 1.67 -7.13 16.56
CA LYS A 62 1.32 -7.44 17.97
C LYS A 62 -0.06 -6.96 18.43
N ARG A 63 -0.63 -5.92 17.81
CA ARG A 63 -1.99 -5.44 18.13
C ARG A 63 -3.06 -6.25 17.41
N ALA A 64 -2.79 -6.71 16.20
CA ALA A 64 -3.70 -7.57 15.45
C ALA A 64 -3.74 -9.01 16.00
N ASP A 65 -2.67 -9.45 16.67
CA ASP A 65 -2.60 -10.78 17.30
C ASP A 65 -3.27 -10.83 18.70
N ASN A 66 -3.75 -9.69 19.22
CA ASN A 66 -4.31 -9.57 20.59
C ASN A 66 -5.78 -9.11 20.60
N ASP A 67 -6.45 -9.22 19.46
CA ASP A 67 -7.88 -9.00 19.20
C ASP A 67 -8.46 -10.32 18.67
#